data_AF-A0A0F9EG16-F1
#
_entry.id   AF-A0A0F9EG16-F1
#
_cell.length_a   1.000
_cell.length_b   1.000
_cell.length_c   1.000
_cell.angle_alpha   90.00
_cell.angle_beta   90.00
_cell.angle_gamma   90.00
#
_symmetry.space_group_name_H-M   'P 1'
#
loop_
_entity.id
_entity.type
_entity.pdbx_description
1 polymer ?
#
loop_
_entity_poly.entity_id
_entity_poly.type
_entity_poly.pdbx_seq_one_letter_code
_entity_poly.pdbx_strand_id
1 'polypeptide(L)'
;MTELVNITQTIDPNEKVWRFAEVTKQSPGSRGFHRYELFSVNRDGKLAVYERDMGPASKFKGAKRLWQMLAFFEHTVDECRAYAQRDRYETYFDVKDRFSLESYKVA
;
A
#
# COMPACT_ATOMS: atom_id res chain seq x y z
N MET A 1 -6.82 -18.43 -17.43
CA MET A 1 -6.94 -18.43 -15.96
C MET A 1 -5.59 -18.06 -15.39
N THR A 2 -5.49 -16.92 -14.72
CA THR A 2 -4.26 -16.53 -14.04
C THR A 2 -4.24 -17.26 -12.70
N GLU A 3 -3.46 -18.33 -12.62
CA GLU A 3 -3.22 -19.08 -11.39
C GLU A 3 -2.48 -18.17 -10.41
N LEU A 4 -3.14 -17.76 -9.32
CA LEU A 4 -2.52 -16.94 -8.27
C LEU A 4 -1.59 -17.84 -7.45
N VAL A 5 -0.29 -17.60 -7.53
CA VAL A 5 0.72 -18.39 -6.81
C VAL A 5 0.87 -17.89 -5.38
N ASN A 6 1.17 -18.84 -4.48
CA ASN A 6 1.50 -18.70 -3.05
C ASN A 6 2.04 -17.33 -2.63
N ILE A 7 1.55 -16.85 -1.48
CA ILE A 7 2.13 -15.70 -0.78
C ILE A 7 3.58 -16.06 -0.44
N THR A 8 4.51 -15.30 -0.99
CA THR A 8 5.96 -15.48 -0.78
C THR A 8 6.42 -14.68 0.43
N GLN A 9 7.40 -15.20 1.18
CA GLN A 9 7.97 -14.51 2.34
C GLN A 9 9.10 -13.53 1.98
N THR A 10 9.56 -13.54 0.72
CA THR A 10 10.68 -12.73 0.24
C THR A 10 10.35 -12.08 -1.09
N ILE A 11 10.87 -10.88 -1.31
CA ILE A 11 10.75 -10.11 -2.54
C ILE A 11 12.07 -9.40 -2.85
N ASP A 12 12.54 -9.52 -4.10
CA ASP A 12 13.73 -8.82 -4.56
C ASP A 12 13.38 -7.36 -4.89
N PRO A 13 14.10 -6.39 -4.33
CA PRO A 13 14.02 -4.96 -4.66
C PRO A 13 13.88 -4.61 -6.16
N ASN A 14 14.52 -5.38 -7.03
CA ASN A 14 14.61 -5.11 -8.47
C ASN A 14 13.52 -5.81 -9.29
N GLU A 15 12.67 -6.64 -8.67
CA GLU A 15 11.56 -7.28 -9.36
C GLU A 15 10.60 -6.25 -9.94
N LYS A 16 10.18 -6.47 -11.18
CA LYS A 16 9.17 -5.63 -11.82
C LYS A 16 7.79 -5.92 -11.23
N VAL A 17 7.09 -4.84 -10.89
CA VAL A 17 5.83 -4.87 -10.17
C VAL A 17 4.68 -4.80 -11.15
N TRP A 18 3.80 -5.79 -11.09
CA TRP A 18 2.50 -5.74 -11.76
C TRP A 18 1.54 -4.80 -11.00
N ARG A 19 1.49 -5.00 -9.68
CA ARG A 19 0.58 -4.28 -8.78
C ARG A 19 1.23 -4.09 -7.42
N PHE A 20 1.04 -2.91 -6.85
CA PHE A 20 1.37 -2.60 -5.48
C PHE A 20 0.11 -2.12 -4.74
N ALA A 21 -0.06 -2.53 -3.48
CA ALA A 21 -1.17 -2.11 -2.63
C ALA A 21 -0.78 -2.00 -1.15
N GLU A 22 -1.21 -0.93 -0.48
CA GLU A 22 -1.20 -0.85 0.99
C GLU A 22 -2.61 -0.89 1.55
N VAL A 23 -2.89 -1.83 2.45
CA VAL A 23 -4.25 -2.09 2.95
C VAL A 23 -4.27 -2.30 4.45
N THR A 24 -5.37 -1.93 5.09
CA THR A 24 -5.59 -2.22 6.51
C THR A 24 -6.36 -3.53 6.64
N LYS A 25 -5.82 -4.49 7.39
CA LYS A 25 -6.48 -5.77 7.71
C LYS A 25 -6.43 -6.04 9.21
N GLN A 26 -7.30 -6.92 9.70
CA GLN A 26 -7.20 -7.42 11.06
C GLN A 26 -5.89 -8.21 11.21
N SER A 27 -5.15 -7.96 12.29
CA SER A 27 -3.92 -8.72 12.59
C SER A 27 -4.24 -10.19 12.95
N PRO A 28 -3.30 -11.12 12.70
CA PRO A 28 -3.41 -12.49 13.18
C PRO A 28 -3.61 -12.54 14.69
N GLY A 29 -4.61 -13.31 15.12
CA GLY A 29 -5.00 -13.40 16.53
C GLY A 29 -5.85 -12.23 17.04
N SER A 30 -6.43 -11.42 16.14
CA SER A 30 -7.40 -10.37 16.45
C SER A 30 -6.91 -9.28 17.40
N ARG A 31 -5.60 -8.99 17.45
CA ARG A 31 -4.99 -8.00 18.36
C ARG A 31 -5.13 -6.54 17.91
N GLY A 32 -6.01 -6.28 16.94
CA GLY A 32 -6.23 -4.97 16.33
C GLY A 32 -5.91 -4.94 14.83
N PHE A 33 -6.05 -3.76 14.22
CA PHE A 33 -5.82 -3.57 12.79
C PHE A 33 -4.37 -3.22 12.48
N HIS A 34 -3.80 -3.89 11.49
CA HIS A 34 -2.45 -3.67 10.99
C HIS A 34 -2.47 -3.17 9.54
N ARG A 35 -1.39 -2.50 9.13
CA ARG A 35 -1.14 -2.11 7.75
C ARG A 35 -0.34 -3.22 7.06
N TYR A 36 -0.78 -3.63 5.89
CA TYR A 36 -0.12 -4.64 5.05
C TYR A 36 0.35 -4.01 3.75
N GLU A 37 1.60 -4.33 3.39
CA GLU A 37 2.21 -4.07 2.09
C GLU A 37 1.96 -5.28 1.20
N LEU A 38 1.41 -5.10 0.02
CA LEU A 38 1.17 -6.16 -0.95
C LEU A 38 1.81 -5.83 -2.29
N PHE A 39 2.54 -6.80 -2.83
CA PHE A 39 3.12 -6.73 -4.16
C PHE A 39 2.65 -7.92 -5.00
N SER A 40 2.44 -7.69 -6.29
CA SER A 40 2.32 -8.74 -7.30
C SER A 40 3.43 -8.55 -8.31
N VAL A 41 4.23 -9.59 -8.53
CA VAL A 41 5.43 -9.60 -9.36
C VAL A 41 5.42 -10.83 -10.27
N ASN A 42 6.15 -10.78 -11.39
CA ASN A 42 6.28 -11.93 -12.28
C ASN A 42 7.52 -12.75 -11.91
N ARG A 43 7.32 -14.02 -11.56
CA ARG A 43 8.39 -15.01 -11.37
C ARG A 43 8.11 -16.19 -12.28
N ASP A 44 9.02 -16.44 -13.21
CA ASP A 44 8.94 -17.57 -14.16
C ASP A 44 7.61 -17.65 -14.93
N GLY A 45 7.08 -16.49 -15.34
CA GLY A 45 5.83 -16.39 -16.09
C GLY A 45 4.57 -16.50 -15.23
N LYS A 46 4.71 -16.54 -13.90
CA LYS A 46 3.60 -16.60 -12.95
C LYS A 46 3.54 -15.33 -12.09
N LEU A 47 2.32 -14.88 -11.79
CA LEU A 47 2.13 -13.82 -10.81
C LEU A 47 2.30 -14.40 -9.40
N ALA A 48 3.37 -14.00 -8.74
CA ALA A 48 3.61 -14.24 -7.33
C ALA A 48 3.13 -13.04 -6.51
N VAL A 49 2.49 -13.31 -5.38
CA VAL A 49 2.08 -12.27 -4.43
C VAL A 49 3.02 -12.28 -3.23
N TYR A 50 3.39 -11.11 -2.78
CA TYR A 50 4.13 -10.90 -1.54
C TYR A 50 3.27 -10.05 -0.61
N GLU A 51 3.19 -10.44 0.66
CA GLU A 51 2.46 -9.72 1.68
C GLU A 51 3.32 -9.56 2.94
N ARG A 52 3.43 -8.33 3.44
CA ARG A 52 4.19 -8.00 4.64
C ARG A 52 3.34 -7.19 5.62
N ASP A 53 3.29 -7.66 6.86
CA ASP A 53 2.76 -6.90 7.99
C ASP A 53 3.74 -5.76 8.33
N MET A 54 3.26 -4.52 8.24
CA MET A 54 4.01 -3.31 8.56
C MET A 54 3.76 -2.82 10.00
N GLY A 55 2.86 -3.49 10.74
CA GLY A 55 2.52 -3.19 12.12
C GLY A 55 1.21 -2.42 12.31
N PRO A 56 0.95 -1.90 13.53
CA PRO A 56 -0.33 -1.31 13.90
C PRO A 56 -0.74 -0.16 12.99
N ALA A 57 -1.97 -0.22 12.48
CA ALA A 57 -2.52 0.78 11.55
C ALA A 57 -2.56 2.19 12.15
N SER A 58 -2.61 2.33 13.49
CA SER A 58 -2.58 3.61 14.19
C SER A 58 -1.30 4.43 13.97
N LYS A 59 -0.19 3.77 13.58
CA LYS A 59 1.07 4.44 13.27
C LYS A 59 1.10 5.04 11.87
N PHE A 60 0.14 4.70 11.02
CA PHE A 60 0.07 5.15 9.63
C PHE A 60 -0.97 6.26 9.53
N LYS A 61 -0.52 7.48 9.21
CA LYS A 61 -1.42 8.60 8.88
C LYS A 61 -2.09 8.29 7.52
N GLY A 62 -3.40 8.54 7.42
CA GLY A 62 -4.19 8.19 6.22
C GLY A 62 -4.97 6.89 6.39
N ALA A 63 -6.14 6.99 7.02
CA ALA A 63 -7.10 5.90 7.03
C ALA A 63 -7.52 5.56 5.59
N LYS A 64 -7.58 4.27 5.25
CA LYS A 64 -8.36 3.71 4.12
C LYS A 64 -7.90 3.96 2.68
N ARG A 65 -6.75 4.60 2.40
CA ARG A 65 -6.24 4.56 1.01
C ARG A 65 -5.68 3.17 0.71
N LEU A 66 -6.46 2.38 -0.04
CA LEU A 66 -5.93 1.36 -0.94
C LEU A 66 -5.00 2.09 -1.89
N TRP A 67 -3.70 2.13 -1.58
CA TRP A 67 -2.73 2.74 -2.50
C TRP A 67 -2.43 1.74 -3.60
N GLN A 68 -3.35 1.63 -4.56
CA GLN A 68 -3.23 0.69 -5.66
C GLN A 68 -2.52 1.35 -6.82
N MET A 69 -1.28 0.94 -7.05
CA MET A 69 -0.57 1.30 -8.26
C MET A 69 -0.56 0.09 -9.18
N LEU A 70 -1.21 0.26 -10.34
CA LEU A 70 -0.98 -0.63 -11.46
C LEU A 70 0.31 -0.15 -12.12
N ALA A 71 1.39 -0.87 -11.87
CA ALA A 71 2.70 -0.54 -12.39
C ALA A 71 2.97 -1.26 -13.72
N PHE A 72 2.17 -2.26 -14.10
CA PHE A 72 2.28 -2.97 -15.39
C PHE A 72 3.71 -3.41 -15.76
N PHE A 73 4.53 -3.75 -14.76
CA PHE A 73 5.96 -4.09 -14.87
C PHE A 73 6.90 -2.93 -15.27
N GLU A 74 6.44 -1.69 -15.20
CA GLU A 74 7.23 -0.49 -15.47
C GLU A 74 8.16 -0.17 -14.28
N HIS A 75 7.64 -0.31 -13.05
CA HIS A 75 8.36 0.01 -11.82
C HIS A 75 8.91 -1.23 -11.10
N THR A 76 10.02 -1.03 -10.40
CA THR A 76 10.61 -1.99 -9.47
C THR A 76 9.94 -1.92 -8.08
N VAL A 77 10.14 -2.95 -7.26
CA VAL A 77 9.65 -2.98 -5.88
C VAL A 77 10.19 -1.80 -5.06
N ASP A 78 11.47 -1.48 -5.21
CA ASP A 78 12.09 -0.37 -4.47
C ASP A 78 11.56 1.01 -4.90
N GLU A 79 11.35 1.24 -6.20
CA GLU A 79 10.71 2.48 -6.67
C GLU A 79 9.30 2.62 -6.09
N CYS A 80 8.51 1.54 -6.10
CA CYS A 80 7.16 1.54 -5.55
C CYS A 80 7.17 1.85 -4.04
N ARG A 81 8.12 1.28 -3.30
CA ARG A 81 8.32 1.58 -1.87
C ARG A 81 8.73 3.02 -1.64
N ALA A 82 9.63 3.55 -2.47
CA ALA A 82 10.06 4.94 -2.39
C ALA A 82 8.89 5.90 -2.62
N TYR A 83 8.03 5.63 -3.62
CA TYR A 83 6.81 6.40 -3.84
C TYR A 83 5.84 6.30 -2.66
N ALA A 84 5.59 5.09 -2.15
CA ALA A 84 4.72 4.89 -0.99
C ALA A 84 5.26 5.58 0.27
N GLN A 85 6.58 5.55 0.48
CA GLN A 85 7.24 6.25 1.56
C GLN A 85 7.07 7.76 1.42
N ARG A 86 7.38 8.31 0.24
CA ARG A 86 7.21 9.72 -0.06
C ARG A 86 5.78 10.17 0.20
N ASP A 87 4.80 9.48 -0.36
CA ASP A 87 3.38 9.82 -0.21
C ASP A 87 2.92 9.77 1.24
N ARG A 88 3.42 8.84 2.06
CA ARG A 88 3.11 8.79 3.50
C ARG A 88 3.58 10.04 4.27
N TYR A 89 4.65 10.68 3.81
CA TYR A 89 5.20 11.89 4.43
C TYR A 89 4.73 13.19 3.75
N GLU A 90 4.47 13.17 2.45
CA GLU A 90 4.07 14.35 1.65
C GLU A 90 2.57 14.59 1.61
N THR A 91 1.73 13.57 1.83
CA THR A 91 0.27 13.74 1.80
C THR A 91 -0.24 14.35 3.11
N TYR A 92 0.16 15.59 3.40
CA TYR A 92 -0.54 16.49 4.32
C TYR A 92 -1.72 17.10 3.57
N PHE A 93 -2.77 16.32 3.32
CA PHE A 93 -4.07 16.88 2.99
C PHE A 93 -4.96 16.73 4.21
N ASP A 94 -4.88 17.70 5.12
CA ASP A 94 -6.00 17.92 6.00
C ASP A 94 -7.15 18.41 5.11
N VAL A 95 -8.21 17.60 5.05
CA VAL A 95 -9.42 17.93 4.29
C VAL A 95 -9.98 19.27 4.80
N LYS A 96 -9.74 19.62 6.07
CA LYS A 96 -10.10 20.91 6.64
C LYS A 96 -9.32 22.08 6.04
N ASP A 97 -8.01 21.91 5.82
CA ASP A 97 -7.17 22.94 5.17
C ASP A 97 -7.59 23.16 3.71
N ARG A 98 -7.81 22.07 2.97
CA ARG A 98 -8.11 22.15 1.53
C ARG A 98 -9.49 22.73 1.22
N PHE A 99 -10.46 22.55 2.11
CA PHE A 99 -11.82 23.06 1.93
C PHE A 99 -12.11 24.29 2.81
N SER A 100 -11.11 24.83 3.52
CA SER A 100 -11.23 25.98 4.44
C SER A 100 -12.47 25.89 5.35
N LEU A 101 -12.80 24.69 5.82
CA LEU A 101 -14.06 24.38 6.51
C LEU A 101 -14.18 25.09 7.87
N GLU A 102 -13.07 25.59 8.44
CA GLU A 102 -13.09 26.43 9.65
C GLU A 102 -13.66 27.83 9.39
N SER A 103 -13.64 28.30 8.14
CA SER A 103 -14.23 29.59 7.74
C SER A 103 -15.71 29.49 7.32
N TYR A 104 -16.26 28.28 7.21
CA TYR A 104 -17.63 28.07 6.75
C TYR A 104 -18.62 28.27 7.91
N LYS A 105 -19.05 29.51 8.12
CA LYS A 105 -20.25 29.78 8.93
C LYS A 105 -21.46 29.34 8.11
N VAL A 106 -22.14 28.30 8.58
CA VAL A 106 -23.49 27.97 8.10
C VAL A 106 -24.37 29.17 8.45
N ALA A 107 -24.89 29.84 7.42
CA ALA A 107 -25.86 30.93 7.54
C ALA A 107 -27.23 30.40 8.00
#